data_AF-A0A9D7X7B6-F1
#
_entry.id   AF-A0A9D7X7B6-F1
#
_cell.length_a   1.000
_cell.length_b   1.000
_cell.length_c   1.000
_cell.angle_alpha   90.00
_cell.angle_beta   90.00
_cell.angle_gamma   90.00
#
_symmetry.space_group_name_H-M   'P 1'
#
loop_
_entity.id
_entity.type
_entity.pdbx_description
1 polymer ?
#
loop_
_entity_poly.entity_id
_entity_poly.type
_entity_poly.pdbx_seq_one_letter_code
_entity_poly.pdbx_strand_id
1 'polypeptide(L)'
;MAALTPVLSLLGTVGSVVSAGTEILGGVQTLAGVSNRQQEKEDRLALDQLKRQQTLQQRQLEEKAALERQQIALNAKLTEEQRQTALRRAVARQRANFGAQGVGSATGSSQAVLLGLFDESDDERQRREELDALRVTALDQNVSQNRALNILQRTQLSERQKIQRQFL
;
A
#
# COMPACT_ATOMS: atom_id res chain seq x y z
N MET A 1 28.29 19.03 17.63
CA MET A 1 28.25 18.17 16.41
C MET A 1 28.02 16.73 16.84
N ALA A 2 26.75 16.33 16.97
CA ALA A 2 26.27 14.94 17.00
C ALA A 2 24.75 14.97 17.26
N ALA A 3 23.95 14.96 16.21
CA ALA A 3 22.53 14.63 16.28
C ALA A 3 22.31 13.49 15.29
N LEU A 4 22.39 12.26 15.80
CA LEU A 4 21.99 11.06 15.09
C LEU A 4 20.48 10.86 15.32
N THR A 5 19.78 10.91 14.19
CA THR A 5 18.40 10.53 13.89
C THR A 5 17.72 9.53 14.83
N PRO A 6 16.44 9.73 15.19
CA PRO A 6 15.55 8.63 15.53
C PRO A 6 15.00 8.00 14.25
N VAL A 7 15.45 6.79 13.94
CA VAL A 7 14.74 5.84 13.09
C VAL A 7 13.73 5.11 13.99
N LEU A 8 12.56 4.79 13.42
CA LEU A 8 11.59 3.79 13.91
C LEU A 8 10.54 4.23 14.96
N SER A 9 9.34 4.54 14.47
CA SER A 9 8.08 3.92 14.95
C SER A 9 6.96 4.15 13.92
N LEU A 10 6.89 3.26 12.92
CA LEU A 10 5.78 3.19 11.95
C LEU A 10 4.97 1.90 12.16
N LEU A 11 4.88 1.45 13.42
CA LEU A 11 4.09 0.29 13.82
C LEU A 11 2.90 0.78 14.65
N GLY A 12 1.71 0.76 14.04
CA GLY A 12 0.45 0.96 14.74
C GLY A 12 -0.49 1.96 14.08
N THR A 13 -1.26 1.50 13.09
CA THR A 13 -2.65 1.92 12.82
C THR A 13 -3.24 1.07 11.69
N VAL A 14 -3.23 -0.25 11.88
CA VAL A 14 -4.20 -1.13 11.21
C VAL A 14 -5.41 -1.17 12.15
N GLY A 15 -6.44 -0.39 11.83
CA GLY A 15 -7.72 -0.49 12.54
C GLY A 15 -8.32 0.84 13.00
N SER A 16 -8.94 1.56 12.06
CA SER A 16 -10.21 2.27 12.30
C SER A 16 -10.67 2.96 11.00
N VAL A 17 -11.21 2.19 10.05
CA VAL A 17 -12.14 2.75 9.06
C VAL A 17 -13.51 2.81 9.73
N VAL A 18 -13.67 3.73 10.67
CA VAL A 18 -14.92 3.96 11.39
C VAL A 18 -15.60 5.17 10.75
N SER A 19 -16.57 4.86 9.91
CA SER A 19 -17.75 5.65 9.57
C SER A 19 -17.60 7.18 9.64
N ALA A 20 -17.41 7.80 8.47
CA ALA A 20 -17.91 9.15 8.24
C ALA A 20 -19.44 9.11 8.41
N GLY A 21 -19.90 9.40 9.63
CA GLY A 21 -21.30 9.54 9.99
C GLY A 21 -21.92 10.66 9.18
N THR A 22 -22.93 10.30 8.41
CA THR A 22 -23.78 11.19 7.64
C THR A 22 -24.66 12.01 8.58
N GLU A 23 -24.23 13.22 8.93
CA GLU A 23 -25.14 14.28 9.40
C GLU A 23 -25.59 15.13 8.21
N ILE A 24 -26.57 14.62 7.45
CA ILE A 24 -27.37 15.44 6.53
C ILE A 24 -28.84 15.16 6.85
N LEU A 25 -29.30 15.71 7.97
CA LEU A 25 -30.70 15.68 8.39
C LEU A 25 -30.99 16.96 9.17
N GLY A 26 -31.61 17.94 8.50
CA GLY A 26 -32.11 19.15 9.16
C GLY A 26 -32.17 20.38 8.26
N GLY A 27 -33.08 20.41 7.29
CA GLY A 27 -33.28 21.59 6.45
C GLY A 27 -34.39 21.46 5.41
N VAL A 28 -35.50 20.81 5.76
CA VAL A 28 -36.70 20.77 4.91
C VAL A 28 -37.75 21.69 5.51
N GLN A 29 -37.87 22.89 4.98
CA GLN A 29 -39.10 23.68 4.90
C GLN A 29 -38.78 25.03 4.24
N THR A 30 -39.12 25.19 2.95
CA THR A 30 -39.88 26.34 2.43
C THR A 30 -40.04 26.32 0.90
N LEU A 31 -41.31 26.47 0.49
CA LEU A 31 -41.82 27.05 -0.76
C LEU A 31 -41.77 26.22 -2.06
N ALA A 32 -42.93 25.64 -2.35
CA ALA A 32 -43.35 25.09 -3.63
C ALA A 32 -43.43 26.15 -4.76
N GLY A 33 -42.99 25.79 -5.96
CA GLY A 33 -43.68 26.21 -7.19
C GLY A 33 -42.85 26.77 -8.36
N VAL A 34 -41.67 27.36 -8.16
CA VAL A 34 -40.94 28.09 -9.25
C VAL A 34 -39.49 27.61 -9.46
N SER A 35 -38.98 26.69 -8.63
CA SER A 35 -37.54 26.44 -8.49
C SER A 35 -36.97 25.22 -9.24
N ASN A 36 -37.81 24.36 -9.83
CA ASN A 36 -37.35 23.04 -10.34
C ASN A 36 -36.29 23.13 -11.46
N ARG A 37 -36.34 24.13 -12.35
CA ARG A 37 -35.33 24.27 -13.44
C ARG A 37 -33.99 24.86 -12.98
N GLN A 38 -33.96 25.59 -11.86
CA GLN A 38 -32.72 26.13 -11.29
C GLN A 38 -32.04 25.09 -10.38
N GLN A 39 -32.82 24.37 -9.57
CA GLN A 39 -32.31 23.25 -8.76
C GLN A 39 -31.69 22.13 -9.61
N GLU A 40 -32.31 21.76 -10.75
CA GLU A 40 -31.73 20.77 -11.66
C GLU A 40 -30.36 21.16 -12.23
N LYS A 41 -30.07 22.46 -12.38
CA LYS A 41 -28.76 22.93 -12.85
C LYS A 41 -27.71 22.88 -11.74
N GLU A 42 -28.09 23.22 -10.52
CA GLU A 42 -27.22 23.15 -9.34
C GLU A 42 -26.85 21.70 -9.01
N ASP A 43 -27.81 20.77 -9.06
CA ASP A 43 -27.58 19.34 -8.83
C ASP A 43 -26.63 18.73 -9.88
N ARG A 44 -26.73 19.18 -11.14
CA ARG A 44 -25.82 18.74 -12.21
C ARG A 44 -24.39 19.26 -12.01
N LEU A 45 -24.25 20.51 -11.57
CA LEU A 45 -22.94 21.11 -11.28
C LEU A 45 -22.26 20.43 -10.09
N ALA A 46 -23.01 20.17 -9.01
CA ALA A 46 -22.51 19.46 -7.85
C ALA A 46 -22.04 18.02 -8.20
N LEU A 47 -22.81 17.31 -9.03
CA LEU A 47 -22.44 15.97 -9.49
C LEU A 47 -21.20 15.97 -10.39
N ASP A 48 -21.05 16.97 -11.26
CA ASP A 48 -19.87 17.09 -12.10
C ASP A 48 -18.62 17.43 -11.27
N GLN A 49 -18.74 18.30 -10.28
CA GLN A 49 -17.67 18.58 -9.31
C GLN A 49 -17.26 17.32 -8.54
N LEU A 50 -18.22 16.55 -8.04
CA LEU A 50 -17.95 15.29 -7.33
C LEU A 50 -17.22 14.28 -8.23
N LYS A 51 -17.65 14.12 -9.48
CA LYS A 51 -16.98 13.23 -10.45
C LYS A 51 -15.54 13.66 -10.73
N ARG A 52 -15.29 14.96 -10.88
CA ARG A 52 -13.93 15.50 -11.07
C ARG A 52 -13.07 15.22 -9.84
N GLN A 53 -13.60 15.44 -8.64
CA GLN A 53 -12.90 15.16 -7.39
C GLN A 53 -12.56 13.68 -7.24
N GLN A 54 -13.53 12.78 -7.48
CA GLN A 54 -13.31 11.33 -7.47
C GLN A 54 -12.26 10.89 -8.49
N THR A 55 -12.30 11.44 -9.70
CA THR A 55 -11.33 11.12 -10.75
C THR A 55 -9.92 11.57 -10.37
N LEU A 56 -9.77 12.77 -9.80
CA LEU A 56 -8.49 13.27 -9.32
C LEU A 56 -7.96 12.41 -8.16
N GLN A 57 -8.81 12.09 -7.19
CA GLN A 57 -8.44 11.24 -6.06
C GLN A 57 -8.02 9.84 -6.53
N GLN A 58 -8.73 9.27 -7.49
CA GLN A 58 -8.38 7.98 -8.08
C GLN A 58 -7.02 8.03 -8.78
N ARG A 59 -6.74 9.07 -9.59
CA ARG A 59 -5.43 9.25 -10.22
C ARG A 59 -4.31 9.37 -9.20
N GLN A 60 -4.52 10.16 -8.16
CA GLN A 60 -3.54 10.32 -7.08
C GLN A 60 -3.27 8.99 -6.36
N LEU A 61 -4.30 8.18 -6.09
CA LEU A 61 -4.13 6.86 -5.50
C LEU A 61 -3.34 5.92 -6.42
N GLU A 62 -3.62 5.94 -7.73
CA GLU A 62 -2.92 5.12 -8.72
C GLU A 62 -1.44 5.53 -8.86
N GLU A 63 -1.16 6.83 -8.88
CA GLU A 63 0.21 7.37 -8.91
C GLU A 63 0.99 7.01 -7.65
N LYS A 64 0.37 7.15 -6.46
CA LYS A 64 0.97 6.75 -5.19
C LYS A 64 1.26 5.24 -5.15
N ALA A 65 0.28 4.41 -5.54
CA ALA A 65 0.48 2.97 -5.60
C ALA A 65 1.59 2.59 -6.59
N ALA A 66 1.68 3.25 -7.75
CA ALA A 66 2.75 3.01 -8.71
C ALA A 66 4.13 3.39 -8.13
N LEU A 67 4.24 4.52 -7.44
CA LEU A 67 5.46 4.96 -6.78
C LEU A 67 5.86 4.00 -5.65
N GLU A 68 4.91 3.56 -4.83
CA GLU A 68 5.17 2.59 -3.76
C GLU A 68 5.62 1.24 -4.32
N ARG A 69 5.03 0.76 -5.43
CA ARG A 69 5.53 -0.46 -6.13
C ARG A 69 6.97 -0.28 -6.60
N GLN A 70 7.33 0.88 -7.15
CA GLN A 70 8.70 1.16 -7.58
C GLN A 70 9.66 1.19 -6.37
N GLN A 71 9.24 1.78 -5.25
CA GLN A 71 10.04 1.79 -4.03
C GLN A 71 10.25 0.39 -3.46
N ILE A 72 9.22 -0.47 -3.44
CA ILE A 72 9.35 -1.87 -3.03
C ILE A 72 10.37 -2.59 -3.92
N ALA A 73 10.25 -2.45 -5.23
CA ALA A 73 11.18 -3.09 -6.18
C ALA A 73 12.63 -2.58 -6.03
N LEU A 74 12.83 -1.29 -5.78
CA LEU A 74 14.15 -0.72 -5.54
C LEU A 74 14.74 -1.23 -4.22
N ASN A 75 13.95 -1.21 -3.15
CA ASN A 75 14.37 -1.67 -1.83
C ASN A 75 14.70 -3.17 -1.84
N ALA A 76 13.94 -3.98 -2.56
CA ALA A 76 14.24 -5.40 -2.75
C ALA A 76 15.61 -5.61 -3.39
N LYS A 77 15.94 -4.87 -4.45
CA LYS A 77 17.26 -4.92 -5.11
C LYS A 77 18.40 -4.52 -4.17
N LEU A 78 18.27 -3.37 -3.49
CA LEU A 78 19.28 -2.88 -2.56
C LEU A 78 19.51 -3.88 -1.40
N THR A 79 18.43 -4.45 -0.89
CA THR A 79 18.48 -5.43 0.19
C THR A 79 19.18 -6.71 -0.25
N GLU A 80 18.93 -7.18 -1.47
CA GLU A 80 19.58 -8.36 -2.03
C GLU A 80 21.10 -8.14 -2.22
N GLU A 81 21.51 -6.98 -2.72
CA GLU A 81 22.93 -6.62 -2.83
C GLU A 81 23.63 -6.58 -1.46
N GLN A 82 22.96 -6.01 -0.46
CA GLN A 82 23.44 -5.98 0.92
C GLN A 82 23.55 -7.38 1.51
N ARG A 83 22.54 -8.23 1.29
CA ARG A 83 22.51 -9.63 1.76
C ARG A 83 23.68 -10.41 1.17
N GLN A 84 23.88 -10.37 -0.14
CA GLN A 84 24.99 -11.07 -0.80
C GLN A 84 26.35 -10.61 -0.28
N THR A 85 26.52 -9.30 -0.06
CA THR A 85 27.75 -8.74 0.49
C THR A 85 27.97 -9.19 1.93
N ALA A 86 26.93 -9.19 2.75
CA ALA A 86 26.98 -9.66 4.13
C ALA A 86 27.31 -11.15 4.20
N LEU A 87 26.67 -11.97 3.37
CA LEU A 87 26.91 -13.41 3.26
C LEU A 87 28.35 -13.70 2.85
N ARG A 88 28.88 -13.03 1.82
CA ARG A 88 30.30 -13.17 1.43
C ARG A 88 31.25 -12.84 2.58
N ARG A 89 30.98 -11.77 3.32
CA ARG A 89 31.79 -11.38 4.50
C ARG A 89 31.68 -12.40 5.63
N ALA A 90 30.49 -12.91 5.91
CA ALA A 90 30.26 -13.94 6.94
C ALA A 90 31.01 -15.23 6.60
N VAL A 91 30.89 -15.71 5.36
CA VAL A 91 31.62 -16.87 4.85
C VAL A 91 33.14 -16.67 4.95
N ALA A 92 33.65 -15.50 4.55
CA ALA A 92 35.08 -15.20 4.64
C ALA A 92 35.59 -15.21 6.09
N ARG A 93 34.84 -14.61 7.03
CA ARG A 93 35.18 -14.64 8.47
C ARG A 93 35.17 -16.06 9.00
N GLN A 94 34.16 -16.86 8.64
CA GLN A 94 34.04 -18.23 9.12
C GLN A 94 35.19 -19.10 8.59
N ARG A 95 35.57 -18.94 7.33
CA ARG A 95 36.75 -19.62 6.75
C ARG A 95 38.05 -19.21 7.43
N ALA A 96 38.24 -17.92 7.71
CA ALA A 96 39.41 -17.43 8.43
C ALA A 96 39.50 -18.03 9.85
N ASN A 97 38.37 -18.10 10.55
CA ASN A 97 38.30 -18.71 11.88
C ASN A 97 38.64 -20.20 11.85
N PHE A 98 38.09 -20.97 10.90
CA PHE A 98 38.43 -22.39 10.75
C PHE A 98 39.91 -22.60 10.43
N GLY A 99 40.48 -21.77 9.55
CA GLY A 99 41.90 -21.77 9.23
C GLY A 99 42.79 -21.50 10.46
N ALA A 100 42.40 -20.52 11.29
CA ALA A 100 43.11 -20.20 12.53
C ALA A 100 43.02 -21.32 13.58
N GLN A 101 41.94 -22.10 13.58
CA GLN A 101 41.73 -23.24 14.48
C GLN A 101 42.41 -24.53 13.99
N GLY A 102 43.08 -24.51 12.83
CA GLY A 102 43.66 -25.72 12.22
C GLY A 102 42.61 -26.70 11.70
N VAL A 103 41.33 -26.30 11.65
CA VAL A 103 40.25 -27.10 11.09
C VAL A 103 40.33 -26.95 9.58
N GLY A 104 40.80 -27.99 8.91
CA GLY A 104 40.86 -28.00 7.45
C GLY A 104 39.47 -27.79 6.84
N SER A 105 39.41 -26.98 5.78
CA SER A 105 38.19 -26.70 4.99
C SER A 105 37.46 -27.95 4.47
N ALA A 106 38.10 -29.11 4.51
CA ALA A 106 37.57 -30.40 4.06
C ALA A 106 36.86 -31.20 5.18
N THR A 107 36.80 -30.68 6.41
CA THR A 107 36.15 -31.39 7.53
C THR A 107 34.65 -31.14 7.50
N GLY A 108 33.82 -32.20 7.55
CA GLY A 108 32.36 -32.11 7.39
C GLY A 108 31.66 -31.07 8.27
N SER A 109 32.15 -30.85 9.49
CA SER A 109 31.60 -29.85 10.43
C SER A 109 31.78 -28.40 9.96
N SER A 110 32.90 -28.07 9.30
CA SER A 110 33.12 -26.72 8.75
C SER A 110 32.19 -26.41 7.56
N GLN A 111 31.90 -27.44 6.75
CA GLN A 111 31.01 -27.31 5.61
C GLN A 111 29.55 -27.21 6.04
N ALA A 112 29.15 -27.91 7.10
CA ALA A 112 27.81 -27.82 7.68
C ALA A 112 27.48 -26.41 8.20
N VAL A 113 28.43 -25.74 8.85
CA VAL A 113 28.23 -24.36 9.33
C VAL A 113 28.10 -23.39 8.16
N LEU A 114 28.93 -23.54 7.13
CA LEU A 114 28.84 -22.70 5.94
C LEU A 114 27.51 -22.92 5.21
N LEU A 115 27.07 -24.17 5.08
CA LEU A 115 25.77 -24.50 4.49
C LEU A 115 24.63 -23.87 5.29
N GLY A 116 24.66 -23.97 6.63
CA GLY A 116 23.67 -23.34 7.49
C GLY A 116 23.59 -21.81 7.31
N LEU A 117 24.71 -21.13 7.09
CA LEU A 117 24.71 -19.69 6.77
C LEU A 117 24.05 -19.38 5.42
N PHE A 118 24.17 -20.27 4.42
CA PHE A 118 23.47 -20.12 3.16
C PHE A 118 21.97 -20.37 3.34
N ASP A 119 21.60 -21.44 4.04
CA ASP A 119 20.21 -21.81 4.31
C ASP A 119 19.49 -20.69 5.08
N GLU A 120 20.08 -20.17 6.15
CA GLU A 120 19.53 -19.04 6.92
C GLU A 120 19.37 -17.79 6.05
N SER A 121 20.35 -17.50 5.18
CA SER A 121 20.28 -16.36 4.28
C SER A 121 19.21 -16.51 3.21
N ASP A 122 18.95 -17.73 2.74
CA ASP A 122 17.92 -18.03 1.75
C ASP A 122 16.52 -18.04 2.37
N ASP A 123 16.37 -18.56 3.59
CA ASP A 123 15.13 -18.45 4.38
C ASP A 123 14.76 -16.99 4.63
N GLU A 124 15.74 -16.15 5.01
CA GLU A 124 15.53 -14.72 5.16
C GLU A 124 15.09 -14.06 3.84
N ARG A 125 15.69 -14.45 2.71
CA ARG A 125 15.29 -13.93 1.39
C ARG A 125 13.84 -14.30 1.09
N GLN A 126 13.46 -15.57 1.24
CA GLN A 126 12.11 -16.04 0.96
C GLN A 126 11.06 -15.28 1.79
N ARG A 127 11.28 -15.14 3.10
CA ARG A 127 10.35 -14.39 3.97
C ARG A 127 10.20 -12.93 3.54
N ARG A 128 11.28 -12.30 3.08
CA ARG A 128 11.23 -10.91 2.58
C ARG A 128 10.47 -10.82 1.25
N GLU A 129 10.72 -11.73 0.33
CA GLU A 129 10.00 -11.80 -0.95
C GLU A 129 8.49 -11.99 -0.73
N GLU A 130 8.10 -12.86 0.21
CA GLU A 130 6.70 -13.05 0.61
C GLU A 130 6.08 -11.77 1.18
N LEU A 131 6.81 -11.06 2.04
CA LEU A 131 6.34 -9.79 2.61
C LEU A 131 6.19 -8.70 1.54
N ASP A 132 7.12 -8.62 0.59
CA ASP A 132 7.04 -7.64 -0.51
C ASP A 132 5.89 -7.99 -1.47
N ALA A 133 5.68 -9.27 -1.78
CA ALA A 133 4.53 -9.73 -2.54
C ALA A 133 3.20 -9.41 -1.84
N LEU A 134 3.14 -9.60 -0.52
CA LEU A 134 1.97 -9.23 0.29
C LEU A 134 1.70 -7.73 0.25
N ARG A 135 2.75 -6.90 0.35
CA ARG A 135 2.62 -5.43 0.24
C ARG A 135 2.07 -5.02 -1.12
N VAL A 136 2.62 -5.55 -2.21
CA VAL A 136 2.11 -5.27 -3.56
C VAL A 136 0.65 -5.68 -3.70
N THR A 137 0.30 -6.87 -3.20
CA THR A 137 -1.08 -7.38 -3.21
C THR A 137 -2.02 -6.46 -2.42
N ALA A 138 -1.60 -5.96 -1.25
CA ALA A 138 -2.38 -5.04 -0.44
C ALA A 138 -2.62 -3.69 -1.16
N LEU A 139 -1.61 -3.18 -1.88
CA LEU A 139 -1.75 -1.97 -2.70
C LEU A 139 -2.78 -2.16 -3.82
N ASP A 140 -2.73 -3.31 -4.50
CA ASP A 140 -3.66 -3.63 -5.58
C ASP A 140 -5.10 -3.79 -5.07
N GLN A 141 -5.27 -4.43 -3.91
CA GLN A 141 -6.56 -4.53 -3.24
C GLN A 141 -7.08 -3.15 -2.83
N ASN A 142 -6.23 -2.27 -2.29
CA ASN A 142 -6.65 -0.93 -1.91
C ASN A 142 -7.13 -0.10 -3.12
N VAL A 143 -6.36 -0.12 -4.22
CA VAL A 143 -6.73 0.60 -5.46
C VAL A 143 -8.04 0.04 -6.04
N SER A 144 -8.17 -1.29 -6.11
CA SER A 144 -9.39 -1.92 -6.65
C SER A 144 -10.63 -1.67 -5.80
N GLN A 145 -10.52 -1.71 -4.46
CA GLN A 145 -11.62 -1.39 -3.54
C GLN A 145 -12.06 0.08 -3.70
N ASN A 146 -11.12 1.03 -3.76
CA ASN A 146 -11.46 2.44 -3.99
C ASN A 146 -12.16 2.66 -5.33
N ARG A 147 -11.70 1.99 -6.40
CA ARG A 147 -12.38 2.02 -7.70
C ARG A 147 -13.80 1.48 -7.61
N ALA A 148 -14.00 0.34 -6.95
CA ALA A 148 -15.32 -0.26 -6.78
C ALA A 148 -16.28 0.66 -6.01
N LEU A 149 -15.82 1.29 -4.92
CA LEU A 149 -16.60 2.26 -4.16
C LEU A 149 -16.99 3.47 -5.01
N ASN A 150 -16.05 4.03 -5.78
CA ASN A 150 -16.33 5.15 -6.69
C ASN A 150 -17.36 4.78 -7.77
N ILE A 151 -17.27 3.58 -8.34
CA ILE A 151 -18.25 3.08 -9.33
C ILE A 151 -19.62 2.93 -8.67
N LEU A 152 -19.69 2.31 -7.49
CA LEU A 152 -20.94 2.11 -6.76
C LEU A 152 -21.63 3.44 -6.45
N GLN A 153 -20.89 4.41 -5.90
CA GLN A 153 -21.42 5.75 -5.60
C GLN A 153 -21.95 6.45 -6.86
N ARG A 154 -21.23 6.35 -7.98
CA ARG A 154 -21.67 6.90 -9.26
C ARG A 154 -22.96 6.25 -9.77
N THR A 155 -23.08 4.93 -9.63
CA THR A 155 -24.29 4.18 -10.02
C THR A 155 -25.47 4.57 -9.15
N GLN A 156 -25.32 4.59 -7.83
CA GLN A 156 -26.38 4.99 -6.89
C GLN A 156 -26.88 6.41 -7.15
N LEU A 157 -25.96 7.37 -7.39
CA LEU A 157 -26.35 8.74 -7.73
C LEU A 157 -27.11 8.80 -9.06
N SER A 158 -26.67 8.06 -10.08
CA SER A 158 -27.36 8.01 -11.37
C SER A 158 -28.76 7.40 -11.26
N GLU A 159 -28.93 6.36 -10.44
CA GLU A 159 -30.22 5.73 -10.17
C GLU A 159 -31.17 6.67 -9.43
N ARG A 160 -30.69 7.34 -8.37
CA ARG A 160 -31.49 8.36 -7.65
C ARG A 160 -31.99 9.47 -8.59
N GLN A 161 -31.14 9.93 -9.51
CA GLN A 161 -31.52 10.93 -10.52
C GLN A 161 -32.48 10.40 -11.60
N LYS A 162 -32.46 9.10 -11.90
CA LYS A 162 -33.43 8.48 -12.82
C LYS A 162 -34.80 8.39 -12.15
N ILE A 163 -34.83 7.93 -10.90
CA ILE A 163 -36.04 7.82 -10.08
C ILE A 163 -36.68 9.20 -9.91
N GLN A 164 -35.94 10.21 -9.45
CA GLN A 164 -36.48 11.58 -9.28
C GLN A 164 -37.10 12.14 -10.57
N ARG A 165 -36.54 11.84 -11.74
CA ARG A 165 -37.08 12.28 -13.04
C ARG A 165 -38.34 11.52 -13.49
N GLN A 166 -38.62 10.34 -12.94
CA GLN A 166 -39.81 9.55 -13.28
C GLN A 166 -41.02 9.91 -12.40
N PHE A 167 -40.79 10.54 -11.25
CA PHE A 167 -41.83 10.96 -10.29
C PHE A 167 -42.14 12.47 -10.33
N LEU A 168 -41.54 13.21 -11.27
CA LEU A 168 -41.82 14.61 -11.60
C LEU A 168 -42.50 14.68 -12.98
#